data_AF-A0A412KT72-F1
#
_entry.id   AF-A0A412KT72-F1
#
_cell.length_a   1.000
_cell.length_b   1.000
_cell.length_c   1.000
_cell.angle_alpha   90.00
_cell.angle_beta   90.00
_cell.angle_gamma   90.00
#
_symmetry.space_group_name_H-M   'P 1'
#
loop_
_entity.id
_entity.type
_entity.pdbx_description
1 polymer ?
#
loop_
_entity_poly.entity_id
_entity_poly.type
_entity_poly.pdbx_seq_one_letter_code
_entity_poly.pdbx_strand_id
1 'polypeptide(L)'
;MEYWDIYDSGKRVTGRRMKRNDWHMKPGDYHLTVLALIRDAKGRILITQRKADKEWAPLKWEIPGGGVRAGETSEQAVLREVAEETGLHFTMQQGRCIHTYRSDSPAEQNNYFVDIYEFRGDFTQEDVRIQEDEVESFRLASPAEIRRLGAHDDFLHYHRIEALLTMDIKKITIAGAGTMGYSMADIFAQNGYDVILWNHRQPTLDRARTKISAAAADKITYTTSLEAFKGRDLIVESIVEDLPSKLAFYREMSPLADDDTILATNTSGLSINKLAAAVTRPERFLGMHWFNPPTLIPLIEIIKNDKTRPDVAQTIYNLALAIHKKPALVEKDVPGFAANRIQLAVLREVLAMVRDGVVSVEAADAVMKYGLGFRWACLGPLETIDFGGLDVFYHISEYLVPDLEDSHEVPQLLREKFEAGDYGVKTGKGFYDYSGDKAKEATAARDKKLQAIYDALYGETK
;
A
#
# COMPACT_ATOMS: atom_id res chain seq x y z
N MET A 1 2.26 29.26 34.25
CA MET A 1 3.47 28.53 33.82
C MET A 1 3.04 27.17 33.34
N GLU A 2 3.43 26.82 32.12
CA GLU A 2 3.07 25.55 31.48
C GLU A 2 4.11 24.46 31.81
N TYR A 3 3.62 23.26 32.13
CA TYR A 3 4.45 22.08 32.41
C TYR A 3 4.05 20.96 31.47
N TRP A 4 5.03 20.13 31.08
CA TRP A 4 4.84 18.93 30.26
C TRP A 4 5.27 17.69 31.04
N ASP A 5 4.58 16.57 30.84
CA ASP A 5 4.99 15.29 31.42
C ASP A 5 6.20 14.72 30.68
N ILE A 6 7.09 14.05 31.41
CA ILE A 6 8.26 13.36 30.86
C ILE A 6 7.90 11.89 30.62
N TYR A 7 8.21 11.42 29.42
CA TYR A 7 8.03 10.05 28.95
C TYR A 7 9.37 9.31 28.88
N ASP A 8 9.33 7.99 29.05
CA ASP A 8 10.46 7.10 28.77
C ASP A 8 10.54 6.72 27.28
N SER A 9 11.59 5.97 26.91
CA SER A 9 11.78 5.49 25.52
C SER A 9 10.68 4.56 25.00
N GLY A 10 9.86 3.99 25.88
CA GLY A 10 8.68 3.19 25.56
C GLY A 10 7.39 4.00 25.51
N LYS A 11 7.48 5.35 25.52
CA LYS A 11 6.36 6.29 25.51
C LYS A 11 5.43 6.12 26.73
N ARG A 12 5.99 5.81 27.90
CA ARG A 12 5.25 5.75 29.17
C ARG A 12 5.59 6.95 30.05
N VAL A 13 4.57 7.53 30.68
CA VAL A 13 4.74 8.67 31.60
C VAL A 13 5.55 8.24 32.82
N THR A 14 6.59 9.02 33.14
CA THR A 14 7.53 8.72 34.24
C THR A 14 7.11 9.31 35.59
N GLY A 15 6.09 10.17 35.60
CA GLY A 15 5.67 10.95 36.77
C GLY A 15 6.49 12.21 37.03
N ARG A 16 7.59 12.43 36.29
CA ARG A 16 8.33 13.70 36.28
C ARG A 16 7.71 14.69 35.29
N ARG A 17 7.92 15.98 35.56
CA ARG A 17 7.46 17.09 34.73
C ARG A 17 8.62 18.02 34.42
N MET A 18 8.57 18.65 33.26
CA MET A 18 9.44 19.74 32.87
C MET A 18 8.62 21.02 32.70
N LYS A 19 9.23 22.17 32.99
CA LYS A 19 8.66 23.45 32.59
C LYS A 19 8.94 23.66 31.10
N ARG A 20 7.95 24.17 30.35
CA ARG A 20 8.11 24.48 28.92
C ARG A 20 9.33 25.40 28.70
N ASN A 21 10.15 25.08 27.70
CA ASN A 21 11.39 25.77 27.32
C ASN A 21 12.53 25.73 28.35
N ASP A 22 12.42 24.94 29.40
CA ASP A 22 13.49 24.79 30.40
C ASP A 22 14.49 23.70 29.99
N TRP A 23 14.12 22.74 29.13
CA TRP A 23 14.99 21.71 28.50
C TRP A 23 15.95 20.92 29.43
N HIS A 24 15.66 20.76 30.72
CA HIS A 24 16.47 19.99 31.69
C HIS A 24 16.24 18.47 31.61
N MET A 25 16.07 17.93 30.40
CA MET A 25 15.72 16.52 30.19
C MET A 25 16.94 15.60 30.32
N LYS A 26 16.77 14.46 30.99
CA LYS A 26 17.85 13.46 31.09
C LYS A 26 17.99 12.68 29.79
N PRO A 27 19.15 12.06 29.51
CA PRO A 27 19.27 11.10 28.42
C PRO A 27 18.19 10.02 28.52
N GLY A 28 17.43 9.81 27.43
CA GLY A 28 16.31 8.88 27.38
C GLY A 28 14.97 9.43 27.89
N ASP A 29 14.91 10.70 28.32
CA ASP A 29 13.66 11.41 28.55
C ASP A 29 13.11 11.94 27.24
N TYR A 30 11.78 11.95 27.12
CA TYR A 30 11.02 12.49 26.00
C TYR A 30 9.90 13.39 26.52
N HIS A 31 9.50 14.40 25.75
CA HIS A 31 8.18 15.01 25.89
C HIS A 31 7.27 14.56 24.75
N LEU A 32 5.98 14.90 24.81
CA LEU A 32 5.01 14.55 23.78
C LEU A 32 4.46 15.81 23.12
N THR A 33 4.42 15.79 21.80
CA THR A 33 3.77 16.79 20.96
C THR A 33 2.68 16.10 20.14
N VAL A 34 1.66 16.86 19.77
CA VAL A 34 0.57 16.39 18.91
C VAL A 34 0.44 17.26 17.68
N LEU A 35 0.06 16.66 16.56
CA LEU A 35 -0.24 17.36 15.31
C LEU A 35 -1.58 16.89 14.76
N ALA A 36 -2.31 17.80 14.11
CA ALA A 36 -3.63 17.54 13.55
C ALA A 36 -3.63 17.71 12.03
N LEU A 37 -3.72 16.60 11.30
CA LEU A 37 -3.97 16.60 9.86
C LEU A 37 -5.49 16.71 9.62
N ILE A 38 -5.97 17.94 9.43
CA ILE A 38 -7.41 18.24 9.30
C ILE A 38 -7.76 18.39 7.82
N ARG A 39 -8.69 17.56 7.33
CA ARG A 39 -9.18 17.58 5.94
C ARG A 39 -10.61 18.11 5.85
N ASP A 40 -10.85 18.97 4.86
CA ASP A 40 -12.19 19.40 4.48
C ASP A 40 -12.92 18.36 3.59
N ALA A 41 -14.18 18.62 3.27
CA ALA A 41 -14.98 17.76 2.38
C ALA A 41 -14.42 17.62 0.95
N LYS A 42 -13.51 18.51 0.54
CA LYS A 42 -12.82 18.48 -0.76
C LYS A 42 -11.44 17.82 -0.68
N GLY A 43 -11.05 17.32 0.50
CA GLY A 43 -9.76 16.67 0.74
C GLY A 43 -8.57 17.63 0.88
N ARG A 44 -8.81 18.96 0.93
CA ARG A 44 -7.78 19.96 1.24
C ARG A 44 -7.44 19.90 2.71
N ILE A 45 -6.19 20.21 3.05
CA ILE A 45 -5.65 20.14 4.40
C ILE A 45 -5.51 21.56 4.96
N LEU A 46 -5.99 21.76 6.19
CA LEU A 46 -5.78 23.01 6.92
C LEU A 46 -4.33 23.07 7.40
N ILE A 47 -3.63 24.12 7.00
CA ILE A 47 -2.26 24.41 7.42
C ILE A 47 -2.19 25.81 8.03
N THR A 48 -1.38 25.97 9.06
CA THR A 48 -1.13 27.23 9.76
C THR A 48 0.29 27.70 9.48
N GLN A 49 0.50 29.01 9.55
CA GLN A 49 1.82 29.62 9.40
C GLN A 49 2.32 30.10 10.76
N ARG A 50 3.56 29.76 11.09
CA ARG A 50 4.20 30.15 12.35
C ARG A 50 4.39 31.66 12.42
N LYS A 51 4.20 32.22 13.62
CA LYS A 51 4.47 33.64 13.90
C LYS A 51 5.90 34.04 13.51
N ALA A 52 6.05 35.27 13.05
CA ALA A 52 7.34 35.83 12.63
C ALA A 52 8.34 35.98 13.78
N ASP A 53 7.85 36.08 15.02
CA ASP A 53 8.65 36.30 16.24
C ASP A 53 9.10 35.01 16.94
N LYS A 54 8.74 33.83 16.41
CA LYS A 54 9.23 32.55 16.95
C LYS A 54 10.73 32.40 16.71
N GLU A 55 11.47 32.06 17.76
CA GLU A 55 12.92 31.83 17.68
C GLU A 55 13.30 30.69 16.73
N TRP A 56 12.43 29.70 16.58
CA TRP A 56 12.66 28.53 15.75
C TRP A 56 11.60 28.40 14.64
N ALA A 57 12.09 28.31 13.41
CA ALA A 57 11.32 28.20 12.17
C ALA A 57 10.21 29.28 12.02
N PRO A 58 10.53 30.58 12.12
CA PRO A 58 9.54 31.64 11.91
C PRO A 58 8.99 31.58 10.47
N LEU A 59 7.71 31.91 10.30
CA LEU A 59 7.01 31.97 9.01
C LEU A 59 6.92 30.65 8.22
N LYS A 60 7.46 29.53 8.72
CA LYS A 60 7.25 28.21 8.10
C LYS A 60 5.80 27.77 8.25
N TRP A 61 5.32 27.02 7.27
CA TRP A 61 4.01 26.38 7.31
C TRP A 61 4.07 25.06 8.08
N GLU A 62 2.99 24.72 8.77
CA GLU A 62 2.83 23.43 9.42
C GLU A 62 1.37 22.99 9.48
N ILE A 63 1.13 21.75 9.92
CA ILE A 63 -0.21 21.35 10.36
C ILE A 63 -0.39 21.77 11.83
N PRO A 64 -1.60 22.17 12.25
CA PRO A 64 -1.84 22.65 13.62
C PRO A 64 -1.39 21.66 14.69
N GLY A 65 -0.88 22.14 15.82
CA GLY A 65 -0.48 21.28 16.91
C GLY A 65 0.52 21.89 17.89
N GLY A 66 0.73 21.19 19.01
CA GLY A 66 1.54 21.71 20.09
C GLY A 66 1.88 20.67 21.16
N GLY A 67 2.45 21.15 22.26
CA GLY A 67 2.94 20.31 23.35
C GLY A 67 1.80 19.76 24.20
N VAL A 68 1.95 18.52 24.67
CA VAL A 68 0.99 17.91 25.59
C VAL A 68 1.27 18.41 27.01
N ARG A 69 0.26 19.04 27.63
CA ARG A 69 0.38 19.59 28.99
C ARG A 69 0.44 18.47 30.03
N ALA A 70 1.06 18.73 31.16
CA ALA A 70 1.17 17.75 32.23
C ALA A 70 -0.23 17.34 32.75
N GLY A 71 -0.49 16.04 32.80
CA GLY A 71 -1.79 15.45 33.13
C GLY A 71 -2.81 15.41 31.99
N GLU A 72 -2.46 15.93 30.81
CA GLU A 72 -3.28 15.89 29.59
C GLU A 72 -2.96 14.61 28.79
N THR A 73 -3.98 13.98 28.20
CA THR A 73 -3.76 12.91 27.22
C THR A 73 -3.45 13.49 25.84
N SER A 74 -2.80 12.70 24.98
CA SER A 74 -2.56 13.06 23.57
C SER A 74 -3.84 13.48 22.84
N GLU A 75 -4.95 12.78 23.09
CA GLU A 75 -6.27 13.09 22.50
C GLU A 75 -6.84 14.42 23.00
N GLN A 76 -6.71 14.72 24.29
CA GLN A 76 -7.15 15.99 24.85
C GLN A 76 -6.31 17.15 24.30
N ALA A 77 -4.99 16.95 24.23
CA ALA A 77 -4.07 17.94 23.68
C ALA A 77 -4.39 18.27 22.23
N VAL A 78 -4.59 17.27 21.36
CA VAL A 78 -4.81 17.58 19.94
C VAL A 78 -6.12 18.32 19.72
N LEU A 79 -7.19 17.98 20.46
CA LEU A 79 -8.46 18.71 20.39
C LEU A 79 -8.32 20.16 20.90
N ARG A 80 -7.54 20.35 21.96
CA ARG A 80 -7.24 21.68 22.51
C ARG A 80 -6.42 22.52 21.52
N GLU A 81 -5.31 22.00 21.01
CA GLU A 81 -4.42 22.71 20.08
C GLU A 81 -5.18 23.11 18.81
N VAL A 82 -6.01 22.22 18.25
CA VAL A 82 -6.85 22.55 17.10
C VAL A 82 -7.83 23.69 17.42
N ALA A 83 -8.49 23.64 18.58
CA ALA A 83 -9.42 24.70 18.98
C ALA A 83 -8.70 26.03 19.27
N GLU A 84 -7.53 25.99 19.91
CA GLU A 84 -6.71 27.15 20.23
C GLU A 84 -6.17 27.80 18.93
N GLU A 85 -5.57 27.05 18.02
CA GLU A 85 -4.96 27.61 16.80
C GLU A 85 -5.96 27.97 15.71
N THR A 86 -7.04 27.21 15.57
CA THR A 86 -7.92 27.29 14.37
C THR A 86 -9.35 27.67 14.68
N GLY A 87 -9.77 27.63 15.95
CA GLY A 87 -11.16 27.84 16.36
C GLY A 87 -12.12 26.70 15.98
N LEU A 88 -11.62 25.63 15.33
CA LEU A 88 -12.43 24.46 14.99
C LEU A 88 -12.56 23.54 16.20
N HIS A 89 -13.74 22.94 16.35
CA HIS A 89 -14.02 21.98 17.41
C HIS A 89 -14.32 20.61 16.81
N PHE A 90 -13.50 19.63 17.17
CA PHE A 90 -13.69 18.22 16.82
C PHE A 90 -13.93 17.38 18.08
N THR A 91 -14.37 16.15 17.87
CA THR A 91 -14.42 15.11 18.89
C THR A 91 -13.58 13.92 18.44
N MET A 92 -13.17 13.05 19.38
CA MET A 92 -12.44 11.82 19.04
C MET A 92 -13.29 10.80 18.25
N GLN A 93 -14.60 11.02 18.10
CA GLN A 93 -15.41 10.24 17.15
C GLN A 93 -15.12 10.62 15.69
N GLN A 94 -14.60 11.83 15.46
CA GLN A 94 -14.25 12.38 14.15
C GLN A 94 -12.76 12.31 13.85
N GLY A 95 -11.96 11.84 14.82
CA GLY A 95 -10.51 11.81 14.74
C GLY A 95 -9.93 10.47 15.12
N ARG A 96 -8.75 10.15 14.58
CA ARG A 96 -7.98 8.98 15.01
C ARG A 96 -6.49 9.27 14.91
N CYS A 97 -5.71 8.70 15.82
CA CYS A 97 -4.26 8.71 15.69
C CYS A 97 -3.88 7.85 14.47
N ILE A 98 -3.22 8.45 13.48
CA ILE A 98 -2.82 7.78 12.24
C ILE A 98 -1.32 7.48 12.18
N HIS A 99 -0.51 8.17 13.00
CA HIS A 99 0.93 7.98 13.02
C HIS A 99 1.53 8.45 14.34
N THR A 100 2.52 7.73 14.85
CA THR A 100 3.38 8.17 15.96
C THR A 100 4.83 8.00 15.53
N TYR A 101 5.66 9.02 15.72
CA TYR A 101 7.11 8.89 15.52
C TYR A 101 7.89 9.41 16.73
N ARG A 102 9.13 8.95 16.84
CA ARG A 102 10.10 9.38 17.86
C ARG A 102 11.20 10.21 17.20
N SER A 103 11.60 11.30 17.85
CA SER A 103 12.75 12.11 17.49
C SER A 103 13.77 12.04 18.61
N ASP A 104 14.96 11.53 18.28
CA ASP A 104 16.10 11.41 19.20
C ASP A 104 17.09 12.54 18.90
N SER A 105 17.07 13.59 19.72
CA SER A 105 17.97 14.76 19.61
C SER A 105 18.75 14.96 20.92
N PRO A 106 19.60 13.99 21.33
CA PRO A 106 20.25 14.01 22.64
C PRO A 106 21.22 15.17 22.82
N ALA A 107 21.83 15.67 21.74
CA ALA A 107 22.70 16.85 21.77
C ALA A 107 21.95 18.15 22.12
N GLU A 108 20.68 18.23 21.75
CA GLU A 108 19.81 19.38 22.00
C GLU A 108 18.99 19.22 23.29
N GLN A 109 19.11 18.08 23.98
CA GLN A 109 18.30 17.70 25.16
C GLN A 109 16.79 17.83 24.91
N ASN A 110 16.37 17.65 23.65
CA ASN A 110 15.00 17.81 23.19
C ASN A 110 14.57 16.55 22.42
N ASN A 111 14.49 15.41 23.12
CA ASN A 111 13.87 14.24 22.52
C ASN A 111 12.35 14.34 22.69
N TYR A 112 11.62 13.91 21.67
CA TYR A 112 10.17 13.97 21.74
C TYR A 112 9.49 12.89 20.92
N PHE A 113 8.27 12.56 21.32
CA PHE A 113 7.32 11.84 20.50
C PHE A 113 6.38 12.82 19.83
N VAL A 114 5.89 12.45 18.65
CA VAL A 114 4.80 13.16 17.99
C VAL A 114 3.69 12.18 17.66
N ASP A 115 2.49 12.48 18.12
CA ASP A 115 1.26 11.81 17.69
C ASP A 115 0.54 12.66 16.65
N ILE A 116 0.22 12.06 15.51
CA ILE A 116 -0.49 12.72 14.42
C ILE A 116 -1.89 12.15 14.34
N TYR A 117 -2.87 13.02 14.49
CA TYR A 117 -4.28 12.68 14.36
C TYR A 117 -4.82 13.18 13.03
N GLU A 118 -5.59 12.33 12.34
CA GLU A 118 -6.38 12.74 11.18
C GLU A 118 -7.79 13.12 11.64
N PHE A 119 -8.25 14.30 11.23
CA PHE A 119 -9.64 14.72 11.36
C PHE A 119 -10.23 14.98 9.97
N ARG A 120 -11.51 14.63 9.79
CA ARG A 120 -12.27 14.97 8.58
C ARG A 120 -13.53 15.71 9.00
N GLY A 121 -13.76 16.87 8.38
CA GLY A 121 -14.92 17.72 8.70
C GLY A 121 -15.50 18.38 7.46
N ASP A 122 -16.78 18.71 7.55
CA ASP A 122 -17.44 19.60 6.59
C ASP A 122 -17.31 21.04 7.10
N PHE A 123 -16.25 21.71 6.68
CA PHE A 123 -15.96 23.10 7.03
C PHE A 123 -15.32 23.81 5.85
N THR A 124 -15.37 25.13 5.89
CA THR A 124 -14.80 26.02 4.89
C THR A 124 -13.79 26.97 5.52
N GLN A 125 -13.12 27.78 4.70
CA GLN A 125 -12.23 28.81 5.20
C GLN A 125 -12.95 29.83 6.11
N GLU A 126 -14.26 30.02 5.91
CA GLU A 126 -15.09 30.93 6.70
C GLU A 126 -15.41 30.40 8.09
N ASP A 127 -15.14 29.14 8.39
CA ASP A 127 -15.36 28.54 9.71
C ASP A 127 -14.10 28.62 10.59
N VAL A 128 -12.93 28.81 9.97
CA VAL A 128 -11.65 28.91 10.67
C VAL A 128 -11.50 30.28 11.31
N ARG A 129 -11.17 30.31 12.60
CA ARG A 129 -10.93 31.51 13.40
C ARG A 129 -9.57 31.34 14.08
N ILE A 130 -8.52 31.78 13.40
CA ILE A 130 -7.18 31.72 13.97
C ILE A 130 -7.03 32.66 15.16
N GLN A 131 -6.27 32.25 16.16
CA GLN A 131 -5.82 33.15 17.23
C GLN A 131 -4.51 33.82 16.80
N GLU A 132 -4.54 35.15 16.63
CA GLU A 132 -3.41 35.93 16.12
C GLU A 132 -2.16 35.89 17.02
N ASP A 133 -2.34 35.55 18.30
CA ASP A 133 -1.26 35.34 19.26
C ASP A 133 -0.51 34.02 19.02
N GLU A 134 -1.15 33.03 18.39
CA GLU A 134 -0.58 31.69 18.18
C GLU A 134 -0.02 31.49 16.77
N VAL A 135 -0.73 31.96 15.74
CA VAL A 135 -0.38 31.75 14.32
C VAL A 135 -0.45 33.04 13.51
N GLU A 136 0.40 33.14 12.48
CA GLU A 136 0.49 34.33 11.61
C GLU A 136 -0.62 34.35 10.56
N SER A 137 -0.90 33.18 9.97
CA SER A 137 -1.93 33.02 8.94
C SER A 137 -2.34 31.55 8.82
N PHE A 138 -3.34 31.27 7.98
CA PHE A 138 -3.74 29.91 7.64
C PHE A 138 -4.19 29.82 6.19
N ARG A 139 -4.25 28.59 5.66
CA ARG A 139 -4.93 28.30 4.40
C ARG A 139 -5.39 26.85 4.31
N LEU A 140 -6.36 26.59 3.43
CA LEU A 140 -6.73 25.26 2.98
C LEU A 140 -5.91 24.88 1.75
N ALA A 141 -4.89 24.04 1.92
CA ALA A 141 -3.96 23.64 0.88
C ALA A 141 -4.26 22.23 0.35
N SER A 142 -4.17 22.04 -0.96
CA SER A 142 -4.12 20.71 -1.56
C SER A 142 -2.83 19.97 -1.14
N PRO A 143 -2.83 18.63 -1.15
CA PRO A 143 -1.61 17.84 -0.99
C PRO A 143 -0.48 18.29 -1.95
N ALA A 144 -0.81 18.63 -3.19
CA ALA A 144 0.16 19.14 -4.17
C ALA A 144 0.81 20.47 -3.76
N GLU A 145 0.05 21.38 -3.15
CA GLU A 145 0.60 22.63 -2.60
C GLU A 145 1.51 22.38 -1.40
N ILE A 146 1.15 21.47 -0.50
CA ILE A 146 2.00 21.11 0.64
C ILE A 146 3.31 20.48 0.16
N ARG A 147 3.26 19.60 -0.85
CA ARG A 147 4.46 19.05 -1.48
C ARG A 147 5.37 20.13 -2.06
N ARG A 148 4.80 21.16 -2.71
CA ARG A 148 5.57 22.31 -3.22
C ARG A 148 6.24 23.10 -2.11
N LEU A 149 5.54 23.35 -1.00
CA LEU A 149 6.14 23.98 0.18
C LEU A 149 7.27 23.13 0.77
N GLY A 150 7.04 21.82 0.94
CA GLY A 150 8.04 20.89 1.45
C GLY A 150 9.31 20.83 0.58
N ALA A 151 9.14 20.87 -0.75
CA ALA A 151 10.25 20.91 -1.70
C ALA A 151 11.08 22.21 -1.64
N HIS A 152 10.58 23.26 -0.97
CA HIS A 152 11.29 24.53 -0.77
C HIS A 152 11.74 24.70 0.70
N ASP A 153 11.62 23.66 1.52
CA ASP A 153 11.86 23.70 2.97
C ASP A 153 10.97 24.74 3.70
N ASP A 154 9.83 25.12 3.11
CA ASP A 154 8.87 26.07 3.68
C ASP A 154 7.80 25.38 4.55
N PHE A 155 7.88 24.06 4.71
CA PHE A 155 6.92 23.26 5.47
C PHE A 155 7.61 22.41 6.56
N LEU A 156 7.25 22.67 7.81
CA LEU A 156 7.82 21.99 8.96
C LEU A 156 7.34 20.53 9.03
N HIS A 157 8.25 19.62 9.41
CA HIS A 157 7.97 18.19 9.51
C HIS A 157 7.46 17.52 8.23
N TYR A 158 7.66 18.13 7.04
CA TYR A 158 7.17 17.60 5.77
C TYR A 158 7.52 16.12 5.55
N HIS A 159 8.80 15.74 5.72
CA HIS A 159 9.25 14.34 5.57
C HIS A 159 8.64 13.35 6.57
N ARG A 160 8.06 13.84 7.68
CA ARG A 160 7.34 13.02 8.66
C ARG A 160 5.87 12.82 8.29
N ILE A 161 5.32 13.69 7.44
CA ILE A 161 3.90 13.66 7.06
C ILE A 161 3.66 13.36 5.60
N GLU A 162 4.68 13.34 4.74
CA GLU A 162 4.50 13.21 3.29
C GLU A 162 3.73 11.94 2.91
N ALA A 163 3.96 10.81 3.59
CA ALA A 163 3.18 9.58 3.38
C ALA A 163 1.70 9.71 3.79
N LEU A 164 1.38 10.65 4.66
CA LEU A 164 0.03 10.91 5.17
C LEU A 164 -0.77 11.86 4.27
N LEU A 165 -0.12 12.49 3.28
CA LEU A 165 -0.74 13.36 2.28
C LEU A 165 -1.47 12.57 1.18
N THR A 166 -2.15 11.48 1.58
CA THR A 166 -2.86 10.57 0.67
C THR A 166 -3.98 11.26 -0.08
N MET A 167 -4.33 10.67 -1.23
CA MET A 167 -5.33 11.18 -2.17
C MET A 167 -6.64 10.40 -2.03
N ASP A 168 -7.76 11.05 -2.29
CA ASP A 168 -9.08 10.40 -2.27
C ASP A 168 -9.37 9.84 -3.67
N ILE A 169 -9.37 8.51 -3.81
CA ILE A 169 -9.63 7.84 -5.08
C ILE A 169 -11.13 7.57 -5.20
N LYS A 170 -11.76 8.05 -6.26
CA LYS A 170 -13.18 7.76 -6.59
C LYS A 170 -13.36 7.26 -8.01
N LYS A 171 -12.55 7.76 -8.94
CA LYS A 171 -12.61 7.52 -10.37
C LYS A 171 -11.43 6.69 -10.84
N ILE A 172 -11.69 5.46 -11.26
CA ILE A 172 -10.67 4.47 -11.63
C ILE A 172 -10.83 4.04 -13.08
N THR A 173 -9.77 4.10 -13.86
CA THR A 173 -9.73 3.49 -15.20
C THR A 173 -8.91 2.21 -15.18
N ILE A 174 -9.49 1.12 -15.64
CA ILE A 174 -8.78 -0.14 -15.88
C ILE A 174 -8.51 -0.26 -17.38
N ALA A 175 -7.24 -0.20 -17.76
CA ALA A 175 -6.80 -0.25 -19.15
C ALA A 175 -6.39 -1.69 -19.53
N GLY A 176 -7.31 -2.40 -20.17
CA GLY A 176 -7.19 -3.83 -20.46
C GLY A 176 -8.43 -4.58 -19.98
N ALA A 177 -9.07 -5.33 -20.87
CA ALA A 177 -10.33 -6.05 -20.58
C ALA A 177 -10.16 -7.58 -20.66
N GLY A 178 -8.95 -8.06 -20.41
CA GLY A 178 -8.68 -9.48 -20.16
C GLY A 178 -9.16 -9.92 -18.78
N THR A 179 -8.85 -11.16 -18.39
CA THR A 179 -9.26 -11.76 -17.10
C THR A 179 -8.99 -10.87 -15.89
N MET A 180 -7.75 -10.40 -15.74
CA MET A 180 -7.40 -9.51 -14.62
C MET A 180 -8.13 -8.17 -14.70
N GLY A 181 -8.23 -7.60 -15.89
CA GLY A 181 -8.84 -6.30 -16.12
C GLY A 181 -10.33 -6.24 -15.76
N TYR A 182 -11.15 -7.15 -16.31
CA TYR A 182 -12.57 -7.15 -15.98
C TYR A 182 -12.81 -7.53 -14.51
N SER A 183 -11.98 -8.39 -13.91
CA SER A 183 -12.14 -8.74 -12.49
C SER A 183 -11.78 -7.59 -11.55
N MET A 184 -10.73 -6.80 -11.85
CA MET A 184 -10.44 -5.57 -11.10
C MET A 184 -11.60 -4.57 -11.24
N ALA A 185 -12.12 -4.39 -12.46
CA ALA A 185 -13.25 -3.49 -12.70
C ALA A 185 -14.50 -3.90 -11.91
N ASP A 186 -14.81 -5.21 -11.90
CA ASP A 186 -15.89 -5.79 -11.11
C ASP A 186 -15.73 -5.53 -9.60
N ILE A 187 -14.53 -5.77 -9.06
CA ILE A 187 -14.23 -5.56 -7.63
C ILE A 187 -14.35 -4.08 -7.24
N PHE A 188 -13.75 -3.17 -8.01
CA PHE A 188 -13.87 -1.74 -7.73
C PHE A 188 -15.32 -1.25 -7.84
N ALA A 189 -16.06 -1.65 -8.87
CA ALA A 189 -17.46 -1.23 -9.04
C ALA A 189 -18.38 -1.74 -7.93
N GLN A 190 -18.14 -2.96 -7.42
CA GLN A 190 -18.88 -3.49 -6.25
C GLN A 190 -18.64 -2.67 -4.98
N ASN A 191 -17.44 -2.09 -4.84
CA ASN A 191 -17.06 -1.23 -3.71
C ASN A 191 -17.40 0.25 -3.92
N GLY A 192 -18.23 0.58 -4.91
CA GLY A 192 -18.79 1.93 -5.07
C GLY A 192 -17.91 2.94 -5.80
N TYR A 193 -16.83 2.51 -6.44
CA TYR A 193 -16.00 3.37 -7.27
C TYR A 193 -16.64 3.62 -8.64
N ASP A 194 -16.42 4.80 -9.22
CA ASP A 194 -16.70 5.10 -10.63
C ASP A 194 -15.62 4.41 -11.47
N VAL A 195 -16.02 3.38 -12.23
CA VAL A 195 -15.09 2.56 -13.00
C VAL A 195 -15.30 2.72 -14.49
N ILE A 196 -14.20 2.99 -15.21
CA ILE A 196 -14.11 2.84 -16.66
C ILE A 196 -13.29 1.59 -16.97
N LEU A 197 -13.85 0.66 -17.73
CA LEU A 197 -13.11 -0.44 -18.36
C LEU A 197 -12.79 -0.08 -19.80
N TRP A 198 -11.51 0.15 -20.07
CA TRP A 198 -11.03 0.53 -21.39
C TRP A 198 -10.36 -0.64 -22.12
N ASN A 199 -10.57 -0.71 -23.44
CA ASN A 199 -9.77 -1.55 -24.32
C ASN A 199 -9.72 -0.96 -25.72
N HIS A 200 -8.62 -1.16 -26.45
CA HIS A 200 -8.53 -0.74 -27.85
C HIS A 200 -9.45 -1.55 -28.80
N ARG A 201 -10.06 -2.65 -28.35
CA ARG A 201 -10.98 -3.49 -29.16
C ARG A 201 -12.34 -3.65 -28.51
N GLN A 202 -13.38 -3.17 -29.18
CA GLN A 202 -14.78 -3.34 -28.77
C GLN A 202 -15.15 -4.82 -28.51
N PRO A 203 -14.79 -5.80 -29.37
CA PRO A 203 -15.12 -7.21 -29.10
C PRO A 203 -14.52 -7.77 -27.81
N THR A 204 -13.44 -7.17 -27.28
CA THR A 204 -12.86 -7.57 -25.99
C THR A 204 -13.71 -7.05 -24.84
N LEU A 205 -14.23 -5.82 -24.95
CA LEU A 205 -15.17 -5.24 -23.98
C LEU A 205 -16.49 -6.01 -23.94
N ASP A 206 -17.01 -6.39 -25.11
CA ASP A 206 -18.27 -7.14 -25.19
C ASP A 206 -18.15 -8.50 -24.48
N ARG A 207 -17.03 -9.20 -24.67
CA ARG A 207 -16.72 -10.42 -23.91
C ARG A 207 -16.57 -10.17 -22.42
N ALA A 208 -15.83 -9.12 -22.03
CA ALA A 208 -15.63 -8.77 -20.62
C ALA A 208 -16.98 -8.49 -19.91
N ARG A 209 -17.91 -7.79 -20.57
CA ARG A 209 -19.24 -7.50 -20.03
C ARG A 209 -20.00 -8.77 -19.63
N THR A 210 -19.84 -9.88 -20.36
CA THR A 210 -20.46 -11.18 -20.00
C THR A 210 -19.85 -11.86 -18.77
N LYS A 211 -18.72 -11.36 -18.27
CA LYS A 211 -17.99 -11.91 -17.11
C LYS A 211 -18.13 -11.05 -15.85
N ILE A 212 -18.64 -9.82 -15.98
CA ILE A 212 -18.92 -8.92 -14.86
C ILE A 212 -20.11 -9.44 -14.06
N SER A 213 -20.07 -9.28 -12.74
CA SER A 213 -21.17 -9.67 -11.87
C SER A 213 -22.40 -8.79 -12.10
N ALA A 214 -23.59 -9.32 -11.80
CA ALA A 214 -24.82 -8.52 -11.87
C ALA A 214 -24.77 -7.29 -10.95
N ALA A 215 -24.03 -7.36 -9.83
CA ALA A 215 -23.88 -6.27 -8.86
C ALA A 215 -23.06 -5.07 -9.38
N ALA A 216 -22.26 -5.27 -10.43
CA ALA A 216 -21.40 -4.26 -11.04
C ALA A 216 -21.78 -3.90 -12.48
N ALA A 217 -22.67 -4.67 -13.13
CA ALA A 217 -22.97 -4.55 -14.55
C ALA A 217 -23.34 -3.13 -15.00
N ASP A 218 -24.19 -2.44 -14.22
CA ASP A 218 -24.66 -1.08 -14.51
C ASP A 218 -23.78 0.02 -13.90
N LYS A 219 -22.68 -0.35 -13.25
CA LYS A 219 -21.77 0.57 -12.55
C LYS A 219 -20.44 0.78 -13.29
N ILE A 220 -20.23 0.07 -14.40
CA ILE A 220 -18.99 0.14 -15.19
C ILE A 220 -19.29 0.80 -16.53
N THR A 221 -18.52 1.83 -16.87
CA THR A 221 -18.51 2.41 -18.22
C THR A 221 -17.50 1.67 -19.09
N TYR A 222 -17.93 1.19 -20.25
CA TYR A 222 -17.08 0.45 -21.20
C TYR A 222 -16.79 1.35 -22.40
N THR A 223 -15.53 1.54 -22.77
CA THR A 223 -15.20 2.42 -23.89
C THR A 223 -13.87 2.06 -24.56
N THR A 224 -13.76 2.40 -25.83
CA THR A 224 -12.51 2.37 -26.60
C THR A 224 -11.87 3.76 -26.70
N SER A 225 -12.57 4.80 -26.28
CA SER A 225 -12.12 6.20 -26.38
C SER A 225 -10.97 6.51 -25.41
N LEU A 226 -10.01 7.32 -25.87
CA LEU A 226 -8.90 7.82 -25.07
C LEU A 226 -9.35 8.86 -24.02
N GLU A 227 -10.58 9.37 -24.10
CA GLU A 227 -11.16 10.20 -23.04
C GLU A 227 -11.26 9.46 -21.69
N ALA A 228 -11.17 8.12 -21.71
CA ALA A 228 -11.09 7.28 -20.52
C ALA A 228 -9.90 7.60 -19.58
N PHE A 229 -8.88 8.32 -20.06
CA PHE A 229 -7.66 8.63 -19.30
C PHE A 229 -7.68 10.00 -18.63
N LYS A 230 -8.67 10.86 -18.93
CA LYS A 230 -8.79 12.22 -18.37
C LYS A 230 -9.73 12.26 -17.17
N GLY A 231 -9.48 13.15 -16.20
CA GLY A 231 -10.38 13.34 -15.05
C GLY A 231 -10.49 12.11 -14.16
N ARG A 232 -9.42 11.30 -14.07
CA ARG A 232 -9.37 10.05 -13.28
C ARG A 232 -8.38 10.20 -12.14
N ASP A 233 -8.67 9.55 -11.02
CA ASP A 233 -7.80 9.58 -9.84
C ASP A 233 -6.75 8.47 -9.91
N LEU A 234 -7.12 7.31 -10.49
CA LEU A 234 -6.25 6.15 -10.68
C LEU A 234 -6.45 5.52 -12.07
N ILE A 235 -5.35 5.13 -12.71
CA ILE A 235 -5.36 4.32 -13.94
C ILE A 235 -4.50 3.09 -13.72
N VAL A 236 -5.11 1.90 -13.85
CA VAL A 236 -4.42 0.61 -13.71
C VAL A 236 -4.33 -0.07 -15.08
N GLU A 237 -3.11 -0.24 -15.57
CA GLU A 237 -2.80 -0.95 -16.80
C GLU A 237 -2.77 -2.47 -16.57
N SER A 238 -3.49 -3.22 -17.41
CA SER A 238 -3.50 -4.68 -17.44
C SER A 238 -3.68 -5.21 -18.87
N ILE A 239 -2.89 -4.69 -19.80
CA ILE A 239 -2.71 -5.20 -21.16
C ILE A 239 -1.79 -6.43 -21.18
N VAL A 240 -1.46 -6.91 -22.38
CA VAL A 240 -0.56 -8.05 -22.58
C VAL A 240 0.78 -7.86 -21.84
N GLU A 241 1.29 -8.96 -21.28
CA GLU A 241 2.55 -8.99 -20.53
C GLU A 241 3.75 -8.98 -21.48
N ASP A 242 3.93 -7.86 -22.18
CA ASP A 242 4.99 -7.61 -23.15
C ASP A 242 5.57 -6.21 -22.92
N LEU A 243 6.89 -6.15 -22.70
CA LEU A 243 7.57 -4.91 -22.33
C LEU A 243 7.44 -3.82 -23.43
N PRO A 244 7.74 -4.09 -24.73
CA PRO A 244 7.51 -3.13 -25.80
C PRO A 244 6.08 -2.58 -25.83
N SER A 245 5.08 -3.45 -25.70
CA SER A 245 3.65 -3.06 -25.71
C SER A 245 3.30 -2.14 -24.54
N LYS A 246 3.76 -2.45 -23.32
CA LYS A 246 3.51 -1.60 -22.14
C LYS A 246 4.26 -0.27 -22.21
N LEU A 247 5.51 -0.26 -22.71
CA LEU A 247 6.25 0.98 -22.92
C LEU A 247 5.55 1.88 -23.96
N ALA A 248 5.05 1.31 -25.05
CA ALA A 248 4.26 2.05 -26.04
C ALA A 248 2.98 2.63 -25.43
N PHE A 249 2.26 1.81 -24.66
CA PHE A 249 1.07 2.24 -23.94
C PHE A 249 1.35 3.44 -23.02
N TYR A 250 2.38 3.38 -22.17
CA TYR A 250 2.66 4.49 -21.25
C TYR A 250 3.10 5.77 -21.95
N ARG A 251 3.86 5.67 -23.06
CA ARG A 251 4.23 6.86 -23.86
C ARG A 251 3.00 7.57 -24.42
N GLU A 252 1.98 6.81 -24.83
CA GLU A 252 0.77 7.35 -25.42
C GLU A 252 -0.24 7.83 -24.36
N MET A 253 -0.46 7.05 -23.31
CA MET A 253 -1.56 7.26 -22.37
C MET A 253 -1.17 8.12 -21.16
N SER A 254 0.07 8.04 -20.69
CA SER A 254 0.52 8.82 -19.52
C SER A 254 0.40 10.34 -19.71
N PRO A 255 0.68 10.93 -20.89
CA PRO A 255 0.46 12.36 -21.14
C PRO A 255 -1.00 12.80 -21.14
N LEU A 256 -1.95 11.88 -21.31
CA LEU A 256 -3.38 12.18 -21.31
C LEU A 256 -3.96 12.27 -19.90
N ALA A 257 -3.28 11.68 -18.92
CA ALA A 257 -3.70 11.68 -17.52
C ALA A 257 -3.39 13.02 -16.85
N ASP A 258 -4.27 13.44 -15.94
CA ASP A 258 -4.11 14.69 -15.20
C ASP A 258 -2.86 14.65 -14.32
N ASP A 259 -2.36 15.83 -13.92
CA ASP A 259 -1.09 15.98 -13.18
C ASP A 259 -1.03 15.23 -11.84
N ASP A 260 -2.19 14.98 -11.24
CA ASP A 260 -2.33 14.29 -9.96
C ASP A 260 -2.83 12.83 -10.10
N THR A 261 -3.15 12.35 -11.31
CA THR A 261 -3.59 10.96 -11.51
C THR A 261 -2.50 9.95 -11.15
N ILE A 262 -2.81 8.99 -10.28
CA ILE A 262 -1.91 7.86 -10.01
C ILE A 262 -1.95 6.88 -11.18
N LEU A 263 -0.78 6.45 -11.62
CA LEU A 263 -0.63 5.44 -12.67
C LEU A 263 -0.11 4.15 -12.05
N ALA A 264 -0.73 3.03 -12.37
CA ALA A 264 -0.31 1.72 -11.89
C ALA A 264 -0.25 0.69 -13.02
N THR A 265 0.58 -0.34 -12.85
CA THR A 265 0.63 -1.52 -13.73
C THR A 265 0.35 -2.79 -12.93
N ASN A 266 -0.45 -3.69 -13.49
CA ASN A 266 -0.68 -5.04 -12.98
C ASN A 266 0.32 -6.07 -13.55
N THR A 267 1.49 -5.62 -14.05
CA THR A 267 2.53 -6.54 -14.53
C THR A 267 2.87 -7.60 -13.47
N SER A 268 3.11 -8.82 -13.91
CA SER A 268 3.46 -9.95 -13.03
C SER A 268 4.95 -9.99 -12.70
N GLY A 269 5.81 -9.29 -13.43
CA GLY A 269 7.23 -9.30 -13.11
C GLY A 269 8.14 -8.45 -13.98
N LEU A 270 7.59 -7.62 -14.88
CA LEU A 270 8.41 -6.64 -15.58
C LEU A 270 8.83 -5.55 -14.60
N SER A 271 10.08 -5.10 -14.73
CA SER A 271 10.64 -4.05 -13.87
C SER A 271 9.80 -2.78 -13.94
N ILE A 272 9.36 -2.31 -12.76
CA ILE A 272 8.61 -1.06 -12.64
C ILE A 272 9.50 0.13 -13.03
N ASN A 273 10.79 0.11 -12.68
CA ASN A 273 11.76 1.14 -13.09
C ASN A 273 11.91 1.23 -14.62
N LYS A 274 11.93 0.09 -15.33
CA LYS A 274 11.96 0.09 -16.81
C LYS A 274 10.70 0.70 -17.40
N LEU A 275 9.53 0.38 -16.85
CA LEU A 275 8.26 0.94 -17.30
C LEU A 275 8.15 2.44 -16.98
N ALA A 276 8.63 2.86 -15.80
CA ALA A 276 8.62 4.24 -15.34
C ALA A 276 9.35 5.20 -16.29
N ALA A 277 10.35 4.70 -17.04
CA ALA A 277 11.06 5.49 -18.05
C ALA A 277 10.17 5.96 -19.22
N ALA A 278 9.02 5.34 -19.43
CA ALA A 278 8.02 5.73 -20.43
C ALA A 278 6.88 6.58 -19.85
N VAL A 279 6.87 6.82 -18.54
CA VAL A 279 5.78 7.48 -17.81
C VAL A 279 6.10 8.95 -17.57
N THR A 280 5.13 9.84 -17.83
CA THR A 280 5.21 11.25 -17.46
C THR A 280 5.00 11.40 -15.96
N ARG A 281 5.91 12.12 -15.29
CA ARG A 281 5.93 12.28 -13.82
C ARG A 281 5.97 10.92 -13.09
N PRO A 282 7.06 10.14 -13.24
CA PRO A 282 7.16 8.76 -12.74
C PRO A 282 7.03 8.63 -11.22
N GLU A 283 7.12 9.74 -10.47
CA GLU A 283 6.94 9.76 -9.03
C GLU A 283 5.50 9.39 -8.59
N ARG A 284 4.52 9.46 -9.49
CA ARG A 284 3.12 9.00 -9.28
C ARG A 284 2.82 7.62 -9.88
N PHE A 285 3.86 6.88 -10.26
CA PHE A 285 3.75 5.57 -10.89
C PHE A 285 4.20 4.45 -9.95
N LEU A 286 3.53 3.29 -9.99
CA LEU A 286 3.93 2.10 -9.22
C LEU A 286 3.42 0.79 -9.84
N GLY A 287 3.91 -0.33 -9.35
CA GLY A 287 3.28 -1.63 -9.58
C GLY A 287 2.13 -1.85 -8.60
N MET A 288 1.00 -2.34 -9.09
CA MET A 288 -0.14 -2.80 -8.30
C MET A 288 -0.47 -4.21 -8.79
N HIS A 289 0.29 -5.20 -8.32
CA HIS A 289 0.24 -6.57 -8.82
C HIS A 289 -0.83 -7.37 -8.07
N TRP A 290 -1.86 -7.77 -8.81
CA TRP A 290 -2.95 -8.62 -8.37
C TRP A 290 -2.70 -10.07 -8.74
N PHE A 291 -3.21 -10.98 -7.90
CA PHE A 291 -3.00 -12.41 -8.07
C PHE A 291 -4.26 -13.09 -8.61
N ASN A 292 -4.07 -14.05 -9.51
CA ASN A 292 -5.18 -14.79 -10.12
C ASN A 292 -5.60 -16.01 -9.25
N PRO A 293 -6.91 -16.21 -9.00
CA PRO A 293 -8.04 -15.35 -9.35
C PRO A 293 -8.18 -14.16 -8.37
N PRO A 294 -8.27 -12.91 -8.87
CA PRO A 294 -8.26 -11.72 -8.03
C PRO A 294 -9.52 -11.57 -7.17
N THR A 295 -10.57 -12.35 -7.44
CA THR A 295 -11.77 -12.42 -6.59
C THR A 295 -11.55 -13.24 -5.32
N LEU A 296 -10.59 -14.18 -5.31
CA LEU A 296 -10.35 -15.08 -4.17
C LEU A 296 -9.00 -14.83 -3.49
N ILE A 297 -7.99 -14.39 -4.24
CA ILE A 297 -6.68 -14.09 -3.63
C ILE A 297 -6.72 -12.69 -3.00
N PRO A 298 -6.42 -12.57 -1.70
CA PRO A 298 -6.50 -11.29 -1.00
C PRO A 298 -5.30 -10.38 -1.24
N LEU A 299 -4.14 -10.93 -1.60
CA LEU A 299 -2.90 -10.18 -1.73
C LEU A 299 -2.93 -9.21 -2.92
N ILE A 300 -2.39 -8.01 -2.70
CA ILE A 300 -1.93 -7.09 -3.75
C ILE A 300 -0.51 -6.67 -3.39
N GLU A 301 0.45 -6.87 -4.28
CA GLU A 301 1.78 -6.27 -4.12
C GLU A 301 1.76 -4.83 -4.63
N ILE A 302 2.28 -3.90 -3.83
CA ILE A 302 2.44 -2.48 -4.19
C ILE A 302 3.93 -2.24 -4.36
N ILE A 303 4.38 -2.07 -5.60
CA ILE A 303 5.81 -2.06 -5.92
C ILE A 303 6.26 -0.65 -6.28
N LYS A 304 7.14 -0.09 -5.44
CA LYS A 304 7.72 1.23 -5.69
C LYS A 304 8.78 1.15 -6.79
N ASN A 305 8.74 2.15 -7.68
CA ASN A 305 9.89 2.53 -8.47
C ASN A 305 10.78 3.48 -7.64
N ASP A 306 12.00 3.74 -8.11
CA ASP A 306 13.00 4.53 -7.36
C ASP A 306 12.54 5.97 -7.05
N LYS A 307 11.55 6.48 -7.78
CA LYS A 307 10.96 7.80 -7.64
C LYS A 307 9.56 7.80 -7.02
N THR A 308 8.93 6.63 -6.82
CA THR A 308 7.55 6.56 -6.31
C THR A 308 7.45 7.30 -4.98
N ARG A 309 6.58 8.31 -4.92
CA ARG A 309 6.38 9.08 -3.70
C ARG A 309 5.71 8.24 -2.60
N PRO A 310 6.01 8.49 -1.32
CA PRO A 310 5.37 7.79 -0.20
C PRO A 310 3.84 7.93 -0.17
N ASP A 311 3.29 9.12 -0.46
CA ASP A 311 1.84 9.35 -0.49
C ASP A 311 1.12 8.50 -1.54
N VAL A 312 1.76 8.28 -2.69
CA VAL A 312 1.21 7.47 -3.79
C VAL A 312 1.14 6.00 -3.38
N ALA A 313 2.23 5.46 -2.84
CA ALA A 313 2.25 4.09 -2.33
C ALA A 313 1.23 3.88 -1.20
N GLN A 314 1.16 4.83 -0.25
CA GLN A 314 0.20 4.77 0.85
C GLN A 314 -1.25 4.91 0.38
N THR A 315 -1.51 5.75 -0.63
CA THR A 315 -2.84 5.88 -1.24
C THR A 315 -3.31 4.55 -1.83
N ILE A 316 -2.46 3.84 -2.57
CA ILE A 316 -2.80 2.54 -3.15
C ILE A 316 -2.90 1.45 -2.07
N TYR A 317 -2.10 1.54 -1.01
CA TYR A 317 -2.22 0.66 0.16
C TYR A 317 -3.58 0.81 0.84
N ASN A 318 -3.99 2.05 1.12
CA ASN A 318 -5.29 2.34 1.72
C ASN A 318 -6.44 1.94 0.79
N LEU A 319 -6.31 2.18 -0.52
CA LEU A 319 -7.29 1.74 -1.52
C LEU A 319 -7.46 0.22 -1.50
N ALA A 320 -6.37 -0.54 -1.48
CA ALA A 320 -6.42 -2.00 -1.41
C ALA A 320 -7.15 -2.47 -0.14
N LEU A 321 -6.87 -1.87 1.02
CA LEU A 321 -7.61 -2.17 2.25
C LEU A 321 -9.11 -1.87 2.12
N ALA A 322 -9.47 -0.73 1.50
CA ALA A 322 -10.86 -0.30 1.33
C ALA A 322 -11.69 -1.26 0.47
N ILE A 323 -11.06 -1.99 -0.46
CA ILE A 323 -11.70 -3.05 -1.25
C ILE A 323 -11.47 -4.46 -0.66
N HIS A 324 -11.20 -4.53 0.65
CA HIS A 324 -11.01 -5.75 1.43
C HIS A 324 -9.83 -6.63 0.99
N LYS A 325 -8.83 -6.03 0.33
CA LYS A 325 -7.56 -6.70 -0.01
C LYS A 325 -6.54 -6.54 1.11
N LYS A 326 -5.48 -7.34 1.03
CA LYS A 326 -4.37 -7.38 1.98
C LYS A 326 -3.10 -6.93 1.25
N PRO A 327 -2.82 -5.62 1.20
CA PRO A 327 -1.67 -5.11 0.47
C PRO A 327 -0.34 -5.47 1.15
N ALA A 328 0.68 -5.74 0.35
CA ALA A 328 2.07 -5.84 0.77
C ALA A 328 2.92 -4.82 0.02
N LEU A 329 3.64 -3.97 0.76
CA LEU A 329 4.51 -2.96 0.16
C LEU A 329 5.86 -3.59 -0.20
N VAL A 330 6.23 -3.48 -1.47
CA VAL A 330 7.54 -3.87 -2.01
C VAL A 330 8.34 -2.59 -2.23
N GLU A 331 9.25 -2.32 -1.29
CA GLU A 331 9.99 -1.05 -1.22
C GLU A 331 10.91 -0.79 -2.42
N LYS A 332 11.34 -1.85 -3.11
CA LYS A 332 12.29 -1.75 -4.23
C LYS A 332 11.83 -2.62 -5.38
N ASP A 333 11.94 -2.08 -6.59
CA ASP A 333 11.76 -2.84 -7.81
C ASP A 333 12.87 -3.88 -7.97
N VAL A 334 12.49 -5.15 -7.90
CA VAL A 334 13.33 -6.30 -8.18
C VAL A 334 12.63 -7.21 -9.18
N PRO A 335 13.35 -7.89 -10.09
CA PRO A 335 12.72 -8.83 -11.02
C PRO A 335 11.89 -9.88 -10.28
N GLY A 336 10.60 -9.96 -10.63
CA GLY A 336 9.63 -10.86 -9.99
C GLY A 336 9.11 -10.40 -8.62
N PHE A 337 9.40 -9.18 -8.18
CA PHE A 337 8.92 -8.59 -6.93
C PHE A 337 9.20 -9.49 -5.71
N ALA A 338 8.34 -9.55 -4.71
CA ALA A 338 8.54 -10.46 -3.58
C ALA A 338 7.94 -11.84 -3.88
N ALA A 339 6.66 -11.88 -4.29
CA ALA A 339 5.91 -13.12 -4.41
C ALA A 339 6.47 -14.06 -5.48
N ASN A 340 6.76 -13.58 -6.70
CA ASN A 340 7.25 -14.47 -7.75
C ASN A 340 8.70 -14.93 -7.51
N ARG A 341 9.51 -14.13 -6.80
CA ARG A 341 10.85 -14.56 -6.35
C ARG A 341 10.77 -15.72 -5.36
N ILE A 342 9.93 -15.59 -4.32
CA ILE A 342 9.71 -16.65 -3.33
C ILE A 342 9.12 -17.89 -4.02
N GLN A 343 8.13 -17.70 -4.89
CA GLN A 343 7.49 -18.79 -5.62
C GLN A 343 8.48 -19.58 -6.48
N LEU A 344 9.35 -18.90 -7.23
CA LEU A 344 10.34 -19.58 -8.07
C LEU A 344 11.47 -20.21 -7.27
N ALA A 345 11.84 -19.66 -6.12
CA ALA A 345 12.82 -20.30 -5.22
C ALA A 345 12.29 -21.64 -4.70
N VAL A 346 11.03 -21.67 -4.23
CA VAL A 346 10.38 -22.93 -3.79
C VAL A 346 10.22 -23.89 -4.96
N LEU A 347 9.76 -23.41 -6.13
CA LEU A 347 9.55 -24.25 -7.29
C LEU A 347 10.86 -24.86 -7.81
N ARG A 348 11.97 -24.11 -7.76
CA ARG A 348 13.30 -24.60 -8.16
C ARG A 348 13.68 -25.85 -7.37
N GLU A 349 13.59 -25.76 -6.04
CA GLU A 349 13.92 -26.88 -5.14
C GLU A 349 13.00 -28.08 -5.36
N VAL A 350 11.68 -27.83 -5.42
CA VAL A 350 10.68 -28.89 -5.66
C VAL A 350 10.96 -29.64 -6.97
N LEU A 351 11.26 -28.92 -8.05
CA LEU A 351 11.54 -29.54 -9.34
C LEU A 351 12.87 -30.30 -9.36
N ALA A 352 13.89 -29.84 -8.63
CA ALA A 352 15.14 -30.57 -8.48
C ALA A 352 14.94 -31.89 -7.73
N MET A 353 14.25 -31.86 -6.59
CA MET A 353 13.96 -33.09 -5.82
C MET A 353 13.13 -34.11 -6.62
N VAL A 354 12.19 -33.64 -7.45
CA VAL A 354 11.40 -34.52 -8.33
C VAL A 354 12.25 -35.08 -9.47
N ARG A 355 13.10 -34.26 -10.10
CA ARG A 355 14.04 -34.67 -11.16
C ARG A 355 14.95 -35.78 -10.65
N ASP A 356 15.46 -35.63 -9.42
CA ASP A 356 16.43 -36.55 -8.82
C ASP A 356 15.78 -37.78 -8.18
N GLY A 357 14.45 -37.90 -8.26
CA GLY A 357 13.70 -39.04 -7.75
C GLY A 357 13.63 -39.11 -6.23
N VAL A 358 13.98 -38.03 -5.52
CA VAL A 358 13.89 -37.92 -4.06
C VAL A 358 12.44 -37.96 -3.61
N VAL A 359 11.55 -37.35 -4.39
CA VAL A 359 10.11 -37.26 -4.10
C VAL A 359 9.29 -37.33 -5.39
N SER A 360 8.10 -37.93 -5.35
CA SER A 360 7.17 -37.88 -6.49
C SER A 360 6.52 -36.49 -6.61
N VAL A 361 5.96 -36.18 -7.78
CA VAL A 361 5.18 -34.94 -8.00
C VAL A 361 4.09 -34.77 -6.94
N GLU A 362 3.31 -35.82 -6.68
CA GLU A 362 2.21 -35.81 -5.71
C GLU A 362 2.71 -35.62 -4.28
N ALA A 363 3.82 -36.27 -3.93
CA ALA A 363 4.40 -36.19 -2.60
C ALA A 363 5.04 -34.82 -2.33
N ALA A 364 5.69 -34.20 -3.32
CA ALA A 364 6.24 -32.85 -3.20
C ALA A 364 5.12 -31.83 -2.93
N ASP A 365 4.03 -31.97 -3.69
CA ASP A 365 2.82 -31.19 -3.52
C ASP A 365 2.16 -31.43 -2.14
N ALA A 366 2.20 -32.66 -1.62
CA ALA A 366 1.68 -33.01 -0.30
C ALA A 366 2.49 -32.36 0.84
N VAL A 367 3.82 -32.30 0.72
CA VAL A 367 4.69 -31.58 1.68
C VAL A 367 4.31 -30.11 1.76
N MET A 368 4.02 -29.47 0.62
CA MET A 368 3.54 -28.09 0.61
C MET A 368 2.11 -27.98 1.16
N LYS A 369 1.16 -28.79 0.67
CA LYS A 369 -0.26 -28.68 1.02
C LYS A 369 -0.57 -29.03 2.48
N TYR A 370 0.16 -29.97 3.07
CA TYR A 370 -0.12 -30.49 4.42
C TYR A 370 0.94 -30.06 5.45
N GLY A 371 2.07 -29.48 5.00
CA GLY A 371 3.14 -28.99 5.84
C GLY A 371 3.38 -27.49 5.64
N LEU A 372 4.33 -27.14 4.77
CA LEU A 372 4.87 -25.78 4.65
C LEU A 372 3.79 -24.75 4.29
N GLY A 373 3.07 -24.96 3.19
CA GLY A 373 2.01 -24.06 2.74
C GLY A 373 0.84 -23.97 3.71
N PHE A 374 0.51 -25.06 4.42
CA PHE A 374 -0.54 -25.04 5.45
C PHE A 374 -0.13 -24.16 6.64
N ARG A 375 1.12 -24.31 7.12
CA ARG A 375 1.65 -23.44 8.19
C ARG A 375 1.77 -22.00 7.72
N TRP A 376 2.29 -21.77 6.51
CA TRP A 376 2.51 -20.44 5.94
C TRP A 376 1.23 -19.67 5.64
N ALA A 377 0.10 -20.36 5.45
CA ALA A 377 -1.19 -19.69 5.37
C ALA A 377 -1.59 -19.03 6.70
N CYS A 378 -1.16 -19.59 7.84
CA CYS A 378 -1.46 -19.09 9.18
C CYS A 378 -0.37 -18.15 9.74
N LEU A 379 0.90 -18.51 9.53
CA LEU A 379 2.09 -17.80 10.02
C LEU A 379 3.09 -17.72 8.87
N GLY A 380 3.40 -16.53 8.37
CA GLY A 380 4.37 -16.35 7.30
C GLY A 380 5.73 -16.99 7.63
N PRO A 381 6.65 -17.12 6.64
CA PRO A 381 7.90 -17.84 6.85
C PRO A 381 8.75 -17.26 8.00
N LEU A 382 8.73 -15.94 8.20
CA LEU A 382 9.47 -15.31 9.32
C LEU A 382 8.81 -15.58 10.68
N GLU A 383 7.49 -15.47 10.77
CA GLU A 383 6.76 -15.84 12.00
C GLU A 383 6.98 -17.33 12.32
N THR A 384 6.99 -18.18 11.30
CA THR A 384 7.22 -19.62 11.43
C THR A 384 8.58 -19.92 12.08
N ILE A 385 9.64 -19.18 11.73
CA ILE A 385 10.97 -19.39 12.34
C ILE A 385 11.06 -18.80 13.76
N ASP A 386 10.37 -17.69 14.04
CA ASP A 386 10.30 -17.14 15.40
C ASP A 386 9.63 -18.14 16.36
N PHE A 387 8.53 -18.78 15.92
CA PHE A 387 7.85 -19.83 16.69
C PHE A 387 8.67 -21.10 16.85
N GLY A 388 9.57 -21.40 15.90
CA GLY A 388 10.39 -22.61 15.94
C GLY A 388 11.76 -22.44 16.60
N GLY A 389 12.15 -21.20 16.92
CA GLY A 389 13.46 -20.86 17.48
C GLY A 389 14.49 -20.50 16.40
N LEU A 390 14.94 -19.23 16.40
CA LEU A 390 15.91 -18.72 15.43
C LEU A 390 17.26 -19.45 15.49
N ASP A 391 17.67 -19.90 16.67
CA ASP A 391 18.87 -20.71 16.91
C ASP A 391 18.77 -22.09 16.23
N VAL A 392 17.62 -22.75 16.32
CA VAL A 392 17.37 -24.03 15.65
C VAL A 392 17.43 -23.86 14.13
N PHE A 393 16.75 -22.83 13.59
CA PHE A 393 16.80 -22.54 12.16
C PHE A 393 18.19 -22.14 11.68
N TYR A 394 18.95 -21.41 12.50
CA TYR A 394 20.35 -21.08 12.21
C TYR A 394 21.19 -22.34 12.05
N HIS A 395 21.17 -23.25 13.03
CA HIS A 395 21.95 -24.49 12.98
C HIS A 395 21.55 -25.43 11.84
N ILE A 396 20.25 -25.53 11.53
CA ILE A 396 19.78 -26.29 10.35
C ILE A 396 20.32 -25.65 9.06
N SER A 397 20.31 -24.32 8.98
CA SER A 397 20.77 -23.59 7.81
C SER A 397 22.27 -23.76 7.56
N GLU A 398 23.08 -23.97 8.61
CA GLU A 398 24.54 -24.16 8.46
C GLU A 398 24.90 -25.35 7.56
N TYR A 399 24.14 -26.44 7.61
CA TYR A 399 24.40 -27.62 6.77
C TYR A 399 23.46 -27.73 5.58
N LEU A 400 22.22 -27.24 5.67
CA LEU A 400 21.22 -27.45 4.61
C LEU A 400 21.32 -26.41 3.50
N VAL A 401 21.54 -25.13 3.81
CA VAL A 401 21.59 -24.07 2.79
C VAL A 401 22.67 -24.33 1.73
N PRO A 402 23.89 -24.81 2.07
CA PRO A 402 24.90 -25.16 1.08
C PRO A 402 24.54 -26.33 0.15
N ASP A 403 23.53 -27.14 0.51
CA ASP A 403 23.13 -28.36 -0.23
C ASP A 403 21.88 -28.13 -1.12
N LEU A 404 21.18 -26.99 -0.96
CA LEU A 404 20.00 -26.67 -1.76
C LEU A 404 20.34 -26.45 -3.24
N GLU A 405 19.36 -26.71 -4.12
CA GLU A 405 19.49 -26.41 -5.55
C GLU A 405 19.69 -24.90 -5.75
N ASP A 406 20.72 -24.51 -6.49
CA ASP A 406 21.15 -23.13 -6.70
C ASP A 406 21.23 -22.73 -8.19
N SER A 407 20.79 -23.57 -9.12
CA SER A 407 20.80 -23.27 -10.55
C SER A 407 20.07 -21.96 -10.88
N HIS A 408 20.66 -21.24 -11.84
CA HIS A 408 20.12 -20.01 -12.45
C HIS A 408 19.48 -20.25 -13.82
N GLU A 409 19.36 -21.51 -14.24
CA GLU A 409 18.70 -21.93 -15.48
C GLU A 409 17.23 -22.28 -15.24
N VAL A 410 16.43 -22.29 -16.32
CA VAL A 410 15.06 -22.81 -16.26
C VAL A 410 15.11 -24.30 -15.84
N PRO A 411 14.39 -24.72 -14.78
CA PRO A 411 14.39 -26.11 -14.33
C PRO A 411 14.04 -27.09 -15.45
N GLN A 412 14.81 -28.17 -15.57
CA GLN A 412 14.71 -29.12 -16.69
C GLN A 412 13.28 -29.66 -16.89
N LEU A 413 12.62 -30.13 -15.83
CA LEU A 413 11.26 -30.66 -15.92
C LEU A 413 10.24 -29.63 -16.42
N LEU A 414 10.44 -28.35 -16.09
CA LEU A 414 9.58 -27.28 -16.60
C LEU A 414 9.80 -27.04 -18.10
N ARG A 415 11.06 -27.09 -18.56
CA ARG A 415 11.43 -27.00 -19.97
C ARG A 415 10.81 -28.15 -20.78
N GLU A 416 10.93 -29.39 -20.29
CA GLU A 416 10.36 -30.57 -20.95
C GLU A 416 8.83 -30.46 -21.12
N LYS A 417 8.12 -29.99 -20.08
CA LYS A 417 6.68 -29.74 -20.17
C LYS A 417 6.33 -28.65 -21.17
N PHE A 418 7.13 -27.58 -21.20
CA PHE A 418 6.94 -26.49 -22.15
C PHE A 418 7.13 -26.98 -23.61
N GLU A 419 8.22 -27.69 -23.88
CA GLU A 419 8.53 -28.22 -25.22
C GLU A 419 7.51 -29.26 -25.70
N ALA A 420 6.94 -30.04 -24.79
CA ALA A 420 5.86 -30.99 -25.09
C ALA A 420 4.48 -30.32 -25.31
N GLY A 421 4.33 -29.02 -25.05
CA GLY A 421 3.03 -28.33 -25.07
C GLY A 421 2.11 -28.69 -23.90
N ASP A 422 2.65 -29.31 -22.84
CA ASP A 422 1.94 -29.74 -21.62
C ASP A 422 1.81 -28.56 -20.64
N TYR A 423 1.06 -27.53 -21.02
CA TYR A 423 0.93 -26.28 -20.24
C TYR A 423 -0.08 -26.31 -19.08
N GLY A 424 -0.50 -27.49 -18.63
CA GLY A 424 -1.44 -27.68 -17.53
C GLY A 424 -2.91 -27.63 -17.97
N VAL A 425 -3.76 -27.01 -17.15
CA VAL A 425 -5.22 -27.01 -17.31
C VAL A 425 -5.66 -26.55 -18.71
N LYS A 426 -5.00 -25.54 -19.28
CA LYS A 426 -5.38 -24.97 -20.59
C LYS A 426 -5.15 -25.91 -21.79
N THR A 427 -4.27 -26.89 -21.64
CA THR A 427 -3.99 -27.93 -22.66
C THR A 427 -4.47 -29.31 -22.21
N GLY A 428 -5.19 -29.40 -21.08
CA GLY A 428 -5.67 -30.65 -20.52
C GLY A 428 -4.58 -31.53 -19.88
N LYS A 429 -3.32 -31.08 -19.83
CA LYS A 429 -2.21 -31.87 -19.29
C LYS A 429 -1.01 -30.99 -18.90
N GLY A 430 -0.39 -31.30 -17.77
CA GLY A 430 0.86 -30.71 -17.29
C GLY A 430 1.64 -31.74 -16.48
N PHE A 431 1.98 -31.40 -15.23
CA PHE A 431 2.42 -32.41 -14.24
C PHE A 431 1.31 -33.39 -13.87
N TYR A 432 0.05 -32.94 -13.97
CA TYR A 432 -1.15 -33.76 -13.76
C TYR A 432 -2.00 -33.83 -15.03
N ASP A 433 -2.92 -34.80 -15.05
CA ASP A 433 -3.92 -34.95 -16.10
C ASP A 433 -5.17 -34.10 -15.80
N TYR A 434 -5.53 -33.23 -16.74
CA TYR A 434 -6.69 -32.35 -16.69
C TYR A 434 -7.65 -32.59 -17.87
N SER A 435 -7.54 -33.74 -18.54
CA SER A 435 -8.38 -34.09 -19.69
C SER A 435 -9.86 -34.26 -19.32
N GLY A 436 -10.73 -34.00 -20.31
CA GLY A 436 -12.19 -34.04 -20.12
C GLY A 436 -12.66 -33.03 -19.07
N ASP A 437 -13.52 -33.49 -18.15
CA ASP A 437 -14.10 -32.64 -17.10
C ASP A 437 -13.15 -32.36 -15.92
N LYS A 438 -11.99 -33.04 -15.84
CA LYS A 438 -11.05 -32.92 -14.72
C LYS A 438 -10.54 -31.50 -14.52
N ALA A 439 -10.31 -30.75 -15.59
CA ALA A 439 -9.95 -29.33 -15.54
C ALA A 439 -10.97 -28.49 -14.75
N LYS A 440 -12.26 -28.69 -15.06
CA LYS A 440 -13.37 -27.97 -14.46
C LYS A 440 -13.55 -28.35 -13.00
N GLU A 441 -13.50 -29.64 -12.70
CA GLU A 441 -13.59 -30.18 -11.34
C GLU A 441 -12.44 -29.67 -10.46
N ALA A 442 -11.20 -29.72 -10.96
CA ALA A 442 -10.03 -29.24 -10.24
C ALA A 442 -10.11 -27.73 -9.95
N THR A 443 -10.58 -26.95 -10.93
CA THR A 443 -10.78 -25.50 -10.79
C THR A 443 -11.83 -25.20 -9.72
N ALA A 444 -13.00 -25.86 -9.78
CA ALA A 444 -14.06 -25.66 -8.79
C ALA A 444 -13.63 -26.10 -7.38
N ALA A 445 -12.91 -27.22 -7.26
CA ALA A 445 -12.39 -27.70 -6.00
C ALA A 445 -11.34 -26.75 -5.40
N ARG A 446 -10.44 -26.20 -6.22
CA ARG A 446 -9.47 -25.16 -5.80
C ARG A 446 -10.20 -23.93 -5.28
N ASP A 447 -11.15 -23.40 -6.05
CA ASP A 447 -11.84 -22.15 -5.71
C ASP A 447 -12.63 -22.30 -4.40
N LYS A 448 -13.31 -23.44 -4.20
CA LYS A 448 -13.96 -23.77 -2.93
C LYS A 448 -12.99 -23.79 -1.75
N LYS A 449 -11.79 -24.37 -1.93
CA LYS A 449 -10.76 -24.41 -0.89
C LYS A 449 -10.19 -23.03 -0.59
N LEU A 450 -9.91 -22.23 -1.61
CA LEU A 450 -9.42 -20.85 -1.43
C LEU A 450 -10.43 -20.01 -0.65
N GLN A 451 -11.71 -20.10 -0.98
CA GLN A 451 -12.75 -19.41 -0.23
C GLN A 451 -12.82 -19.89 1.23
N ALA A 452 -12.80 -21.20 1.47
CA ALA A 452 -12.84 -21.73 2.84
C ALA A 452 -11.63 -21.29 3.68
N ILE A 453 -10.43 -21.21 3.08
CA ILE A 453 -9.24 -20.70 3.76
C ILE A 453 -9.39 -19.21 4.05
N TYR A 454 -9.87 -18.43 3.07
CA TYR A 454 -10.12 -17.00 3.27
C TYR A 454 -11.10 -16.77 4.43
N ASP A 455 -12.22 -17.49 4.44
CA ASP A 455 -13.24 -17.36 5.49
C ASP A 455 -12.69 -17.78 6.86
N ALA A 456 -11.86 -18.83 6.92
CA ALA A 456 -11.27 -19.29 8.18
C ALA A 456 -10.23 -18.33 8.77
N LEU A 457 -9.45 -17.63 7.92
CA LEU A 457 -8.36 -16.76 8.36
C LEU A 457 -8.77 -15.28 8.49
N TYR A 458 -9.68 -14.84 7.63
CA TYR A 458 -10.03 -13.43 7.44
C TYR A 458 -11.53 -13.15 7.42
N GLY A 459 -12.37 -14.18 7.43
CA GLY A 459 -13.80 -13.99 7.62
C GLY A 459 -14.05 -13.37 8.99
N GLU A 460 -14.84 -12.29 9.02
CA GLU A 460 -15.31 -11.76 10.29
C GLU A 460 -16.10 -12.86 11.01
N THR A 461 -15.73 -13.20 12.24
CA THR A 461 -16.69 -13.79 13.18
C THR A 461 -17.81 -12.78 13.33
N LYS A 462 -18.88 -12.98 12.55
CA LYS A 462 -20.12 -12.22 12.68
C LYS A 462 -20.66 -12.29 14.10
#